data_AF-A0AAE3AG84-F1
#
_entry.id   AF-A0AAE3AG84-F1
#
_cell.length_a   1.000
_cell.length_b   1.000
_cell.length_c   1.000
_cell.angle_alpha   90.00
_cell.angle_beta   90.00
_cell.angle_gamma   90.00
#
_symmetry.space_group_name_H-M   'P 1'
#
loop_
_entity.id
_entity.type
_entity.pdbx_description
1 polymer ?
#
loop_
_entity_poly.entity_id
_entity_poly.type
_entity_poly.pdbx_seq_one_letter_code
_entity_poly.pdbx_strand_id
1 'polypeptide(L)' 'MRKVLKILKKVLFIGLGVYAALFAVFFFDLDGKALFYGVEPFLCRHYDRMERRDPLKQPYETTKPHYEYNK' A
#
# COMPACT_ATOMS: atom_id res chain seq x y z
N MET A 1 -15.48 -37.49 28.87
CA MET A 1 -16.44 -36.41 28.50
C MET A 1 -16.02 -35.02 29.00
N ARG A 2 -15.83 -34.77 30.30
CA ARG A 2 -15.48 -33.42 30.83
C ARG A 2 -14.18 -32.79 30.27
N LYS A 3 -13.13 -33.57 30.03
CA LYS A 3 -11.85 -33.07 29.47
C LYS A 3 -11.99 -32.63 28.01
N VAL A 4 -12.66 -33.44 27.19
CA VAL A 4 -12.95 -33.12 25.78
C VAL A 4 -13.80 -31.85 25.67
N LEU A 5 -14.82 -31.71 26.51
CA LEU A 5 -15.67 -30.51 26.54
C LEU A 5 -14.91 -29.25 26.95
N LYS A 6 -13.92 -29.37 27.86
CA LYS A 6 -13.03 -28.26 28.24
C LYS A 6 -12.13 -27.84 27.07
N ILE A 7 -11.58 -28.81 26.33
CA ILE A 7 -10.75 -28.53 25.15
C ILE A 7 -11.59 -27.87 24.07
N LEU A 8 -12.79 -28.39 23.79
CA LEU A 8 -13.70 -27.84 22.78
C LEU A 8 -14.07 -26.39 23.08
N LYS A 9 -14.41 -26.07 24.33
CA LYS A 9 -14.67 -24.69 24.76
C LYS A 9 -13.45 -23.79 24.55
N LYS A 10 -12.25 -24.27 24.87
CA LYS A 10 -11.01 -23.50 24.70
C LYS A 10 -10.76 -23.18 23.23
N VAL A 11 -10.92 -24.16 22.35
CA VAL A 11 -10.79 -23.98 20.89
C VAL A 11 -11.86 -23.01 20.37
N LEU A 12 -13.10 -23.12 20.85
CA LEU A 12 -14.17 -22.20 20.48
C LEU A 12 -13.84 -20.75 20.86
N PHE A 13 -13.36 -20.51 22.08
CA PHE A 13 -12.96 -19.17 22.52
C PHE A 13 -11.77 -18.62 21.74
N ILE A 14 -10.78 -19.45 21.42
CA ILE A 14 -9.65 -19.04 20.59
C ILE A 14 -10.14 -18.70 19.19
N GLY A 15 -10.97 -19.54 18.58
CA GLY A 15 -11.55 -19.29 17.27
C GLY A 15 -12.37 -18.00 17.23
N LEU A 16 -13.17 -17.74 18.27
CA LEU A 16 -13.96 -16.52 18.40
C LEU A 16 -13.07 -15.28 18.58
N GLY A 17 -11.99 -15.40 19.36
CA GLY A 17 -11.00 -14.34 19.52
C GLY A 17 -10.27 -14.02 18.22
N VAL A 18 -9.83 -15.03 17.47
CA VAL A 18 -9.19 -14.85 16.16
C VAL A 18 -10.18 -14.22 15.18
N TYR A 19 -11.43 -14.68 15.14
CA TYR A 19 -12.45 -14.10 14.27
C TYR A 19 -12.74 -12.64 14.61
N ALA A 20 -12.87 -12.29 15.89
CA ALA A 20 -13.08 -10.91 16.32
C ALA A 20 -11.87 -10.01 15.97
N ALA A 21 -10.65 -10.52 16.10
CA ALA A 21 -9.45 -9.79 15.72
C ALA A 21 -9.39 -9.55 14.20
N LEU A 22 -9.64 -10.58 13.39
CA LEU A 22 -9.72 -10.43 11.94
C LEU A 22 -10.84 -9.46 11.54
N PHE A 23 -12.02 -9.57 12.16
CA PHE A 23 -13.11 -8.64 11.95
C PHE A 23 -12.68 -7.20 12.23
N ALA A 24 -11.99 -6.93 13.34
CA ALA A 24 -11.52 -5.59 13.64
C ALA A 24 -10.50 -5.07 12.61
N VAL A 25 -9.55 -5.93 12.19
CA VAL A 25 -8.55 -5.56 11.16
C VAL A 25 -9.23 -5.17 9.86
N PHE A 26 -10.17 -5.99 9.37
CA PHE A 26 -10.86 -5.74 8.11
C PHE A 26 -11.93 -4.64 8.20
N PHE A 27 -12.73 -4.61 9.26
CA PHE A 27 -13.84 -3.65 9.41
C PHE A 27 -13.33 -2.22 9.59
N PHE A 28 -12.24 -2.03 10.34
CA PHE A 28 -11.63 -0.72 10.54
C PHE A 28 -10.54 -0.39 9.51
N ASP A 29 -10.31 -1.26 8.53
CA ASP A 29 -9.29 -1.08 7.48
C ASP A 29 -7.90 -0.79 8.08
N LEU A 30 -7.52 -1.56 9.10
CA LEU A 30 -6.27 -1.33 9.83
C LEU A 30 -5.04 -1.66 8.97
N ASP A 31 -5.17 -2.62 8.07
CA ASP A 31 -4.18 -2.98 7.07
C ASP A 31 -3.98 -1.86 6.04
N GLY A 32 -5.07 -1.31 5.49
CA GLY A 32 -5.03 -0.15 4.61
C GLY A 32 -4.39 1.07 5.29
N LYS A 33 -4.79 1.36 6.53
CA LYS A 33 -4.20 2.45 7.32
C LYS A 33 -2.73 2.22 7.64
N ALA A 34 -2.33 1.00 8.01
CA ALA A 34 -0.93 0.69 8.27
C ALA A 34 -0.08 0.84 7.00
N LEU A 35 -0.62 0.46 5.85
CA LEU A 35 0.06 0.58 4.57
C LEU A 35 0.20 2.05 4.15
N PHE A 36 -0.86 2.84 4.25
CA PHE A 36 -0.85 4.25 3.87
C PHE A 36 -0.02 5.14 4.82
N TYR A 37 -0.14 4.96 6.14
CA TYR A 37 0.54 5.83 7.11
C TYR A 37 1.92 5.35 7.53
N GLY A 38 2.24 4.07 7.35
CA GLY A 38 3.52 3.48 7.75
C GLY A 38 4.37 3.08 6.55
N VAL A 39 3.86 2.18 5.73
CA VAL A 39 4.64 1.55 4.66
C VAL A 39 4.91 2.52 3.52
N GLU A 40 3.91 3.22 3.02
CA GLU A 40 4.04 4.19 1.94
C GLU A 40 5.07 5.30 2.25
N PRO A 41 5.03 6.01 3.39
CA PRO A 41 6.04 7.03 3.67
C PRO A 41 7.44 6.44 3.84
N PHE A 42 7.57 5.22 4.36
CA PHE A 42 8.85 4.52 4.41
C PHE A 42 9.38 4.23 3.00
N LEU A 43 8.54 3.67 2.12
CA LEU A 43 8.90 3.34 0.75
C LEU A 43 9.22 4.60 -0.06
N CYS A 44 8.42 5.66 0.05
CA CYS A 44 8.70 6.94 -0.62
C CYS A 44 10.03 7.54 -0.14
N ARG A 45 10.32 7.50 1.17
CA ARG A 45 11.60 8.01 1.70
C ARG A 45 12.82 7.20 1.25
N HIS A 46 12.65 5.88 1.11
CA HIS A 46 13.75 4.97 0.79
C HIS A 46 13.96 4.80 -0.71
N TYR A 47 12.88 4.69 -1.49
CA TYR A 47 12.91 4.36 -2.91
C TYR A 47 12.49 5.52 -3.83
N ASP A 48 11.59 6.41 -3.40
CA ASP A 48 11.12 7.54 -4.24
C ASP A 48 11.96 8.82 -4.04
N ARG A 49 13.29 8.68 -4.06
CA ARG A 49 14.24 9.82 -4.05
C ARG A 49 14.48 10.42 -5.43
N MET A 50 13.77 9.97 -6.46
CA MET A 50 13.93 10.52 -7.79
C MET A 50 13.19 11.86 -7.87
N GLU A 51 13.92 12.94 -8.12
CA GLU A 51 13.31 14.21 -8.47
C GLU A 51 12.47 14.03 -9.75
N ARG A 52 11.15 14.04 -9.63
CA ARG A 52 10.28 14.13 -10.80
C ARG A 52 10.44 15.52 -11.39
N ARG A 53 10.98 15.58 -12.61
CA ARG A 53 10.99 16.82 -13.37
C ARG A 53 9.55 17.23 -13.65
N ASP A 54 9.22 18.47 -13.30
CA ASP A 54 7.93 19.08 -13.63
C ASP A 54 7.88 19.31 -15.15
N PRO A 55 7.01 18.61 -15.90
CA PRO A 55 6.92 18.76 -17.34
C PRO A 55 6.48 20.16 -17.77
N LEU A 56 5.85 20.94 -16.89
CA LEU A 56 5.45 22.33 -17.17
C LEU A 56 6.61 23.33 -17.02
N LYS A 57 7.67 22.94 -16.31
CA LYS A 57 8.89 23.76 -16.16
C LYS A 57 9.96 23.44 -17.19
N GLN A 58 9.81 22.36 -17.96
CA GLN A 58 10.76 22.04 -19.02
C GLN A 58 10.55 23.02 -20.19
N PRO A 59 11.57 23.82 -20.57
CA PRO A 59 11.47 24.62 -21.78
C PRO A 59 11.32 23.68 -22.97
N TYR A 60 10.29 23.88 -23.79
CA TYR A 60 10.19 23.19 -25.07
C TYR A 60 11.38 23.60 -25.95
N GLU A 61 12.05 22.62 -26.57
CA GLU A 61 13.01 22.92 -27.63
C GLU A 61 12.23 23.56 -28.79
N THR A 62 12.28 24.89 -28.88
CA THR A 62 11.64 25.67 -29.94
C THR A 62 12.47 25.68 -31.23
N THR A 63 13.70 25.17 -31.17
CA THR A 63 14.55 24.93 -32.33
C THR A 63 13.98 23.79 -33.16
N LYS A 64 13.06 24.10 -34.07
CA LYS A 64 12.59 23.14 -35.07
C LYS A 64 13.80 22.72 -35.92
N PRO A 65 14.07 21.41 -36.11
CA PRO A 65 15.05 20.97 -37.09
C PRO A 65 14.67 21.53 -38.47
N HIS A 66 15.62 22.17 -39.14
CA HIS A 66 15.41 22.72 -40.48
C HIS A 66 15.47 21.55 -41.46
N TYR A 67 14.32 21.21 -42.06
CA TYR A 67 14.26 20.19 -43.11
C TYR A 67 14.42 20.88 -44.47
N GLU A 68 15.53 20.67 -45.15
CA GLU A 68 15.67 21.05 -46.57
C GLU A 68 14.95 20.01 -47.42
N TYR A 69 13.93 20.45 -48.16
CA TYR A 69 13.36 19.65 -49.24
C TYR A 69 14.21 19.87 -50.49
N ASN A 70 14.92 18.83 -50.95
CA ASN A 70 15.54 18.83 -52.26
C ASN A 70 14.46 18.99 -53.34
N LYS A 71 14.58 20.03 -54.16
CA LYS A 71 13.67 20.35 -55.27
C LYS A 71 14.09 19.66 -56.56
#